data_AF-A0A7Y5GD49-F1
#
_entry.id   AF-A0A7Y5GD49-F1
#
_cell.length_a   1.000
_cell.length_b   1.000
_cell.length_c   1.000
_cell.angle_alpha   90.00
_cell.angle_beta   90.00
_cell.angle_gamma   90.00
#
_symmetry.space_group_name_H-M   'P 1'
#
loop_
_entity.id
_entity.type
_entity.pdbx_description
1 polymer ?
#
loop_
_entity_poly.entity_id
_entity_poly.type
_entity_poly.pdbx_seq_one_letter_code
_entity_poly.pdbx_strand_id
1 'polypeptide(L)'
;MLRDLIPLLLALAAAAAMYAMREWHRRRGQPNPKRPGITLAETWELWKAGVRNEADTQLARANEFPARLAAAAAQSLERTARIFAEDGGHERDYVRRAILESAATSLYLEQLTAYPERDRSALIRGYNEGMDDLLRDSALLAELRWQVLRLHLKLKYDDAVPNDWFHQFFHVAQPYIAEKVRLAREFVLEMNEGAGRFVEIYDELLNDLGKSALKQPPKKRFVPPAR
;
A
#
# COMPACT_ATOMS: atom_id res chain seq x y z
N MET A 1 15.92 50.09 15.28
CA MET A 1 15.17 48.95 14.71
C MET A 1 15.95 47.63 14.72
N LEU A 2 17.26 47.56 14.41
CA LEU A 2 18.04 46.30 14.53
C LEU A 2 18.36 45.85 15.97
N ARG A 3 18.42 46.78 16.94
CA ARG A 3 18.74 46.46 18.35
C ARG A 3 17.66 45.65 19.08
N ASP A 4 16.40 45.75 18.65
CA ASP A 4 15.28 45.00 19.26
C ASP A 4 15.03 43.63 18.60
N LEU A 5 15.64 43.38 17.43
CA LEU A 5 15.53 42.13 16.67
C LEU A 5 16.44 41.02 17.22
N ILE A 6 17.62 41.40 17.70
CA ILE A 6 18.59 40.46 18.29
C ILE A 6 18.02 39.75 19.54
N PRO A 7 17.44 40.45 20.54
CA PRO A 7 16.86 39.76 21.69
C PRO A 7 15.67 38.88 21.32
N LEU A 8 14.88 39.27 20.31
CA LEU A 8 13.76 38.47 19.81
C LEU A 8 14.25 37.17 19.14
N LEU A 9 15.29 37.25 18.31
CA LEU A 9 15.89 36.08 17.65
C LEU A 9 16.53 35.11 18.66
N LEU A 10 17.19 35.65 19.69
CA LEU A 10 17.75 34.84 20.78
C LEU A 10 16.65 34.15 21.60
N ALA A 11 15.54 34.85 21.88
CA ALA A 11 14.38 34.27 22.56
C ALA A 11 13.73 33.15 21.72
N LEU A 12 13.59 33.35 20.41
CA LEU A 12 13.07 32.34 19.48
C LEU A 12 13.99 31.11 19.38
N ALA A 13 15.30 31.33 19.27
CA ALA A 13 16.28 30.23 19.24
C ALA A 13 16.28 29.44 20.54
N ALA A 14 16.22 30.11 21.69
CA ALA A 14 16.12 29.46 23.00
C ALA A 14 14.80 28.68 23.14
N ALA A 15 13.68 29.24 22.69
CA ALA A 15 12.38 28.55 22.69
C ALA A 15 12.40 27.30 21.79
N ALA A 16 12.99 27.40 20.59
CA ALA A 16 13.14 26.28 19.68
C ALA A 16 14.04 25.17 20.26
N ALA A 17 15.16 25.54 20.89
CA ALA A 17 16.07 24.61 21.53
C ALA A 17 15.41 23.89 22.73
N MET A 18 14.70 24.62 23.59
CA MET A 18 13.94 24.02 24.70
C MET A 18 12.84 23.09 24.21
N TYR A 19 12.13 23.45 23.14
CA TYR A 19 11.12 22.59 22.52
C TYR A 19 11.76 21.31 21.96
N ALA A 20 12.86 21.43 21.22
CA ALA A 20 13.58 20.28 20.67
C ALA A 20 14.11 19.33 21.76
N MET A 21 14.67 19.89 22.84
CA MET A 21 15.19 19.12 23.97
C MET A 21 14.07 18.42 24.75
N ARG A 22 12.93 19.10 24.97
CA ARG A 22 11.73 18.52 25.57
C ARG A 22 11.16 17.41 24.70
N GLU A 23 11.09 17.61 23.39
CA GLU A 23 10.58 16.61 22.45
C GLU A 23 11.51 15.39 22.37
N TRP A 24 12.82 15.59 22.46
CA TRP A 24 13.81 14.52 22.52
C TRP A 24 13.72 13.71 23.82
N HIS A 25 13.64 14.38 24.98
CA HIS A 25 13.41 13.71 26.27
C HIS A 25 12.07 12.97 26.30
N ARG A 26 11.01 13.55 25.73
CA ARG A 26 9.70 12.90 25.61
C ARG A 26 9.77 11.63 24.77
N ARG A 27 10.50 11.64 23.65
CA ARG A 27 10.69 10.46 22.79
C ARG A 27 11.51 9.36 23.46
N ARG A 28 12.49 9.72 24.30
CA ARG A 28 13.28 8.75 25.08
C ARG A 28 12.55 8.19 26.29
N GLY A 29 11.63 8.95 26.88
CA GLY A 29 10.83 8.54 28.04
C GLY A 29 9.55 7.78 27.68
N GLN A 30 9.22 7.60 26.40
CA GLN A 30 8.09 6.78 26.01
C GLN A 30 8.41 5.31 26.25
N PRO A 31 7.60 4.56 27.03
CA PRO A 31 7.70 3.11 27.01
C PRO A 31 7.51 2.68 25.56
N ASN A 32 8.48 1.93 25.03
CA ASN A 32 8.35 1.26 23.74
C ASN A 32 7.73 -0.10 24.05
N PRO A 33 6.39 -0.22 24.12
CA PRO A 33 5.77 -1.50 24.46
C PRO A 33 6.27 -2.57 23.50
N LYS A 34 6.50 -3.78 24.02
CA LYS A 34 6.85 -4.92 23.15
C LYS A 34 5.77 -5.04 22.08
N ARG A 35 6.20 -5.12 20.81
CA ARG A 35 5.29 -5.31 19.68
C ARG A 35 4.47 -6.60 19.90
N PRO A 36 3.18 -6.62 19.54
CA PRO A 36 2.37 -7.82 19.64
C PRO A 36 3.00 -8.97 18.84
N GLY A 37 3.01 -10.18 19.39
CA GLY A 37 3.51 -11.39 18.72
C GLY A 37 2.57 -11.96 17.64
N ILE A 38 1.67 -11.13 17.10
CA ILE A 38 0.65 -11.58 16.15
C ILE A 38 1.29 -12.05 14.84
N THR A 39 0.83 -13.19 14.36
CA THR A 39 1.23 -13.83 13.10
C THR A 39 0.27 -13.47 11.97
N LEU A 40 0.69 -13.71 10.72
CA LEU A 40 -0.19 -13.55 9.55
C LEU A 40 -1.37 -14.53 9.58
N ALA A 41 -1.17 -15.74 10.11
CA ALA A 41 -2.24 -16.73 10.26
C ALA A 41 -3.32 -16.24 11.24
N GLU A 42 -2.93 -15.72 12.40
CA GLU A 42 -3.88 -15.12 13.36
C GLU A 42 -4.59 -13.90 12.76
N THR A 43 -3.87 -13.08 11.99
CA THR A 43 -4.46 -11.93 11.30
C THR A 43 -5.52 -12.36 10.28
N TRP A 44 -5.27 -13.45 9.54
CA TRP A 44 -6.23 -14.04 8.62
C TRP A 44 -7.50 -14.51 9.33
N GLU A 45 -7.37 -15.19 10.48
CA GLU A 45 -8.53 -15.62 11.28
C GLU A 45 -9.34 -14.42 11.79
N LEU A 46 -8.68 -13.36 12.26
CA LEU A 46 -9.36 -12.12 12.66
C LEU A 46 -10.10 -11.46 11.50
N TRP A 47 -9.49 -11.41 10.32
CA TRP A 47 -10.13 -10.86 9.12
C TRP A 47 -11.39 -11.65 8.76
N LYS A 48 -11.34 -12.98 8.79
CA LYS A 48 -12.50 -13.86 8.57
C LYS A 48 -13.60 -13.65 9.63
N ALA A 49 -13.21 -13.38 10.87
CA ALA A 49 -14.13 -13.05 11.95
C ALA A 49 -14.76 -11.64 11.81
N GLY A 50 -14.46 -10.91 10.73
CA GLY A 50 -15.03 -9.59 10.45
C GLY A 50 -14.22 -8.42 10.99
N VAL A 51 -13.05 -8.65 11.58
CA VAL A 51 -12.15 -7.57 12.00
C VAL A 51 -11.52 -6.97 10.75
N ARG A 52 -12.00 -5.80 10.34
CA ARG A 52 -11.56 -5.12 9.12
C ARG A 52 -11.06 -3.71 9.41
N ASN A 53 -10.40 -3.12 8.42
CA ASN A 53 -10.01 -1.72 8.49
C ASN A 53 -11.06 -0.86 7.78
N GLU A 54 -11.88 -0.14 8.53
CA GLU A 54 -12.97 0.71 8.01
C GLU A 54 -12.49 1.76 6.99
N ALA A 55 -11.27 2.27 7.14
CA ALA A 55 -10.69 3.19 6.15
C ALA A 55 -10.45 2.49 4.81
N ASP A 56 -10.04 1.23 4.85
CA ASP A 56 -9.75 0.44 3.66
C ASP A 56 -11.02 -0.12 3.01
N THR A 57 -12.16 -0.23 3.73
CA THR A 57 -13.43 -0.71 3.14
C THR A 57 -13.99 0.21 2.07
N GLN A 58 -13.60 1.49 2.05
CA GLN A 58 -13.98 2.42 0.98
C GLN A 58 -13.16 2.21 -0.30
N LEU A 59 -11.97 1.64 -0.18
CA LEU A 59 -11.08 1.34 -1.31
C LEU A 59 -11.31 -0.07 -1.86
N ALA A 60 -11.78 -0.99 -1.02
CA ALA A 60 -12.15 -2.33 -1.40
C ALA A 60 -13.44 -2.33 -2.23
N ARG A 61 -13.45 -3.08 -3.33
CA ARG A 61 -14.64 -3.34 -4.15
C ARG A 61 -15.44 -4.50 -3.57
N ALA A 62 -14.72 -5.53 -3.11
CA ALA A 62 -15.33 -6.71 -2.55
C ALA A 62 -15.36 -6.59 -1.01
N ASN A 63 -16.54 -6.21 -0.50
CA ASN A 63 -16.83 -6.33 0.92
C ASN A 63 -17.10 -7.78 1.34
N GLU A 64 -17.33 -8.67 0.38
CA GLU A 64 -17.46 -10.10 0.65
C GLU A 64 -16.59 -10.87 -0.32
N PHE A 65 -15.85 -11.84 0.22
CA PHE A 65 -14.88 -12.61 -0.54
C PHE A 65 -15.40 -14.03 -0.76
N PRO A 66 -15.36 -14.57 -1.99
CA PRO A 66 -15.85 -15.90 -2.28
C PRO A 66 -15.12 -16.98 -1.46
N ALA A 67 -15.88 -17.83 -0.76
CA ALA A 67 -15.32 -18.92 0.05
C ALA A 67 -14.37 -19.84 -0.74
N ARG A 68 -14.65 -20.05 -2.04
CA ARG A 68 -13.81 -20.86 -2.94
C ARG A 68 -12.36 -20.36 -3.05
N LEU A 69 -12.13 -19.07 -2.82
CA LEU A 69 -10.81 -18.46 -2.94
C LEU A 69 -10.03 -18.43 -1.62
N ALA A 70 -10.65 -18.86 -0.50
CA ALA A 70 -10.07 -18.76 0.85
C ALA A 70 -8.76 -19.56 0.98
N ALA A 71 -8.70 -20.76 0.41
CA ALA A 71 -7.49 -21.59 0.43
C ALA A 71 -6.33 -20.94 -0.33
N ALA A 72 -6.61 -20.36 -1.50
CA ALA A 72 -5.60 -19.65 -2.30
C ALA A 72 -5.09 -18.39 -1.58
N ALA A 73 -5.98 -17.65 -0.91
CA ALA A 73 -5.59 -16.49 -0.10
C ALA A 73 -4.69 -16.89 1.07
N ALA A 74 -5.05 -17.93 1.83
CA ALA A 74 -4.27 -18.43 2.95
C ALA A 74 -2.86 -18.88 2.50
N GLN A 75 -2.77 -19.64 1.40
CA GLN A 75 -1.49 -20.09 0.84
C GLN A 75 -0.63 -18.92 0.36
N SER A 76 -1.25 -17.90 -0.23
CA SER A 76 -0.57 -16.68 -0.70
C SER A 76 0.03 -15.89 0.47
N LEU A 77 -0.71 -15.76 1.59
CA LEU A 77 -0.23 -15.13 2.81
C LEU A 77 0.87 -15.95 3.49
N GLU A 78 0.75 -17.27 3.51
CA GLU A 78 1.77 -18.16 4.05
C GLU A 78 3.08 -18.07 3.26
N ARG A 79 3.03 -18.01 1.93
CA ARG A 79 4.22 -17.79 1.09
C ARG A 79 4.90 -16.46 1.44
N THR A 80 4.11 -15.41 1.62
CA THR A 80 4.61 -14.10 2.09
C THR A 80 5.29 -14.24 3.45
N ALA A 81 4.72 -15.10 4.31
CA ALA A 81 5.26 -15.34 5.63
C ALA A 81 6.65 -15.99 5.60
N ARG A 82 6.81 -16.99 4.72
CA ARG A 82 8.09 -17.69 4.56
C ARG A 82 9.17 -16.78 4.00
N ILE A 83 8.86 -16.00 2.96
CA ILE A 83 9.85 -15.11 2.33
C ILE A 83 10.40 -14.09 3.34
N PHE A 84 9.55 -13.50 4.20
CA PHE A 84 10.07 -12.56 5.22
C PHE A 84 11.01 -13.25 6.22
N ALA A 85 10.77 -14.53 6.53
CA ALA A 85 11.56 -15.27 7.50
C ALA A 85 12.97 -15.58 6.95
N GLU A 86 13.10 -15.67 5.62
CA GLU A 86 14.34 -16.00 4.91
C GLU A 86 15.17 -14.76 4.56
N ASP A 87 14.55 -13.63 4.20
CA ASP A 87 15.22 -12.45 3.61
C ASP A 87 15.99 -11.58 4.62
N GLY A 88 15.86 -11.84 5.93
CA GLY A 88 16.61 -11.15 7.00
C GLY A 88 16.32 -9.64 7.17
N GLY A 89 15.47 -9.07 6.32
CA GLY A 89 15.02 -7.67 6.38
C GLY A 89 14.00 -7.39 7.48
N HIS A 90 13.69 -6.10 7.69
CA HIS A 90 12.66 -5.73 8.66
C HIS A 90 11.26 -6.07 8.11
N GLU A 91 10.58 -7.05 8.72
CA GLU A 91 9.25 -7.58 8.31
C GLU A 91 8.27 -6.49 7.86
N ARG A 92 8.15 -5.39 8.62
CA ARG A 92 7.29 -4.24 8.26
C ARG A 92 7.51 -3.76 6.82
N ASP A 93 8.75 -3.56 6.40
CA ASP A 93 9.06 -2.95 5.11
C ASP A 93 8.77 -3.94 3.97
N TYR A 94 8.97 -5.23 4.22
CA TYR A 94 8.57 -6.31 3.32
C TYR A 94 7.05 -6.37 3.17
N VAL A 95 6.30 -6.33 4.28
CA VAL A 95 4.84 -6.33 4.26
C VAL A 95 4.29 -5.09 3.53
N ARG A 96 4.88 -3.90 3.73
CA ARG A 96 4.52 -2.69 2.97
C ARG A 96 4.70 -2.88 1.46
N ARG A 97 5.82 -3.47 1.04
CA ARG A 97 6.07 -3.76 -0.38
C ARG A 97 5.03 -4.73 -0.93
N ALA A 98 4.75 -5.82 -0.21
CA ALA A 98 3.74 -6.79 -0.61
C ALA A 98 2.33 -6.17 -0.69
N ILE A 99 1.99 -5.20 0.16
CA ILE A 99 0.75 -4.42 0.08
C ILE A 99 0.70 -3.63 -1.24
N LEU A 100 1.75 -2.87 -1.55
CA LEU A 100 1.80 -2.05 -2.77
C LEU A 100 1.74 -2.89 -4.04
N GLU A 101 2.48 -4.00 -4.09
CA GLU A 101 2.47 -4.94 -5.21
C GLU A 101 1.09 -5.56 -5.41
N SER A 102 0.44 -6.00 -4.33
CA SER A 102 -0.89 -6.61 -4.39
C SER A 102 -1.95 -5.58 -4.80
N ALA A 103 -1.85 -4.35 -4.31
CA ALA A 103 -2.74 -3.26 -4.72
C ALA A 103 -2.56 -2.90 -6.19
N ALA A 104 -1.33 -2.70 -6.66
CA ALA A 104 -1.03 -2.45 -8.06
C ALA A 104 -1.55 -3.59 -8.95
N THR A 105 -1.33 -4.85 -8.55
CA THR A 105 -1.87 -6.02 -9.27
C THR A 105 -3.39 -5.97 -9.36
N SER A 106 -4.08 -5.68 -8.26
CA SER A 106 -5.55 -5.59 -8.25
C SER A 106 -6.07 -4.47 -9.16
N LEU A 107 -5.36 -3.34 -9.23
CA LEU A 107 -5.67 -2.20 -10.09
C LEU A 107 -5.40 -2.54 -11.56
N TYR A 108 -4.28 -3.19 -11.90
CA TYR A 108 -4.00 -3.60 -13.27
C TYR A 108 -5.05 -4.58 -13.79
N LEU A 109 -5.34 -5.63 -13.01
CA LEU A 109 -6.32 -6.63 -13.40
C LEU A 109 -7.72 -6.04 -13.52
N GLU A 110 -8.08 -5.08 -12.67
CA GLU A 110 -9.32 -4.31 -12.81
C GLU A 110 -9.42 -3.66 -14.19
N GLN A 111 -8.41 -2.87 -14.56
CA GLN A 111 -8.42 -2.13 -15.82
C GLN A 111 -8.44 -3.09 -17.01
N LEU A 112 -7.69 -4.19 -16.93
CA LEU A 112 -7.70 -5.22 -17.97
C LEU A 112 -9.09 -5.86 -18.11
N THR A 113 -9.75 -6.24 -17.02
CA THR A 113 -11.08 -6.87 -17.07
C THR A 113 -12.19 -5.97 -17.62
N ALA A 114 -11.98 -4.65 -17.65
CA ALA A 114 -12.93 -3.69 -18.22
C ALA A 114 -12.93 -3.68 -19.76
N TYR A 115 -11.85 -4.11 -20.40
CA TYR A 115 -11.76 -4.17 -21.87
C TYR A 115 -12.39 -5.44 -22.44
N PRO A 116 -12.85 -5.45 -23.70
CA PRO A 116 -13.31 -6.66 -24.38
C PRO A 116 -12.25 -7.76 -24.42
N GLU A 117 -12.67 -9.03 -24.53
CA GLU A 117 -11.77 -10.20 -24.55
C GLU A 117 -10.68 -10.11 -25.63
N ARG A 118 -11.03 -9.61 -26.82
CA ARG A 118 -10.08 -9.37 -27.91
C ARG A 118 -8.93 -8.43 -27.51
N ASP A 119 -9.23 -7.40 -26.74
CA ASP A 119 -8.24 -6.41 -26.34
C ASP A 119 -7.38 -6.99 -25.20
N ARG A 120 -8.00 -7.74 -24.28
CA ARG A 120 -7.28 -8.45 -23.20
C ARG A 120 -6.31 -9.49 -23.74
N SER A 121 -6.69 -10.25 -24.77
CA SER A 121 -5.82 -11.28 -25.35
C SER A 121 -4.57 -10.71 -26.01
N ALA A 122 -4.66 -9.48 -26.53
CA ALA A 122 -3.51 -8.76 -27.05
C ALA A 122 -2.61 -8.16 -25.94
N LEU A 123 -3.20 -7.74 -24.82
CA LEU A 123 -2.49 -7.11 -23.71
C LEU A 123 -1.82 -8.11 -22.75
N ILE A 124 -2.38 -9.31 -22.60
CA ILE A 124 -1.93 -10.30 -21.63
C ILE A 124 -1.21 -11.44 -22.34
N ARG A 125 0.10 -11.53 -22.10
CA ARG A 125 0.90 -12.64 -22.62
C ARG A 125 0.39 -13.98 -22.08
N GLY A 126 0.08 -14.91 -22.99
CA GLY A 126 -0.39 -16.25 -22.64
C GLY A 126 -1.87 -16.33 -22.26
N TYR A 127 -2.66 -15.30 -22.58
CA TYR A 127 -4.11 -15.33 -22.46
C TYR A 127 -4.72 -16.35 -23.42
N ASN A 128 -5.67 -17.14 -22.91
CA ASN A 128 -6.52 -18.05 -23.66
C ASN A 128 -7.98 -17.67 -23.46
N GLU A 129 -8.82 -17.96 -24.44
CA GLU A 129 -10.26 -17.71 -24.34
C GLU A 129 -10.86 -18.40 -23.10
N GLY A 130 -11.74 -17.68 -22.39
CA GLY A 130 -12.37 -18.18 -21.16
C GLY A 130 -11.56 -18.02 -19.88
N MET A 131 -10.44 -17.28 -19.90
CA MET A 131 -9.66 -16.96 -18.68
C MET A 131 -10.26 -15.84 -17.81
N ASP A 132 -11.44 -15.30 -18.16
CA ASP A 132 -12.08 -14.17 -17.47
C ASP A 132 -12.29 -14.40 -15.98
N ASP A 133 -12.79 -15.58 -15.61
CA ASP A 133 -13.02 -15.91 -14.20
C ASP A 133 -11.71 -16.01 -13.43
N LEU A 134 -10.64 -16.49 -14.07
CA LEU A 134 -9.32 -16.52 -13.46
C LEU A 134 -8.77 -15.12 -13.23
N LEU A 135 -8.96 -14.19 -14.18
CA LEU A 135 -8.52 -12.79 -14.04
C LEU A 135 -9.28 -12.09 -12.92
N ARG A 136 -10.61 -12.27 -12.85
CA ARG A 136 -11.44 -11.73 -11.76
C ARG A 136 -11.05 -12.32 -10.41
N ASP A 137 -10.86 -13.62 -10.33
CA ASP A 137 -10.43 -14.30 -9.10
C ASP A 137 -9.04 -13.81 -8.66
N SER A 138 -8.14 -13.58 -9.61
CA SER A 138 -6.81 -13.05 -9.35
C SER A 138 -6.86 -11.60 -8.83
N ALA A 139 -7.75 -10.77 -9.39
CA ALA A 139 -7.98 -9.41 -8.92
C ALA A 139 -8.52 -9.40 -7.48
N LEU A 140 -9.52 -10.24 -7.19
CA LEU A 140 -10.09 -10.39 -5.85
C LEU A 140 -9.07 -10.93 -4.83
N LEU A 141 -8.23 -11.89 -5.24
CA LEU A 141 -7.16 -12.43 -4.39
C LEU A 141 -6.11 -11.37 -4.07
N ALA A 142 -5.70 -10.57 -5.06
CA ALA A 142 -4.77 -9.47 -4.85
C ALA A 142 -5.39 -8.40 -3.92
N GLU A 143 -6.69 -8.14 -4.07
CA GLU A 143 -7.42 -7.18 -3.24
C GLU A 143 -7.46 -7.63 -1.77
N LEU A 144 -7.88 -8.87 -1.55
CA LEU A 144 -7.92 -9.48 -0.23
C LEU A 144 -6.54 -9.49 0.43
N ARG A 145 -5.50 -9.83 -0.34
CA ARG A 145 -4.13 -9.91 0.15
C ARG A 145 -3.67 -8.59 0.74
N TRP A 146 -3.86 -7.47 0.03
CA TRP A 146 -3.45 -6.17 0.60
C TRP A 146 -4.29 -5.79 1.83
N GLN A 147 -5.58 -6.13 1.87
CA GLN A 147 -6.44 -5.84 3.04
C GLN A 147 -5.94 -6.58 4.29
N VAL A 148 -5.66 -7.88 4.18
CA VAL A 148 -5.19 -8.70 5.31
C VAL A 148 -3.79 -8.25 5.77
N LEU A 149 -2.89 -7.96 4.82
CA LEU A 149 -1.55 -7.45 5.15
C LEU A 149 -1.62 -6.07 5.82
N ARG A 150 -2.55 -5.21 5.43
CA ARG A 150 -2.78 -3.93 6.11
C ARG A 150 -3.34 -4.12 7.51
N LEU A 151 -4.28 -5.04 7.71
CA LEU A 151 -4.74 -5.40 9.05
C LEU A 151 -3.57 -5.90 9.91
N HIS A 152 -2.67 -6.70 9.33
CA HIS A 152 -1.47 -7.18 10.02
C HIS A 152 -0.57 -6.02 10.48
N LEU A 153 -0.27 -5.08 9.58
CA LEU A 153 0.52 -3.89 9.92
C LEU A 153 -0.17 -3.06 11.01
N LYS A 154 -1.50 -2.92 10.94
CA LYS A 154 -2.27 -2.13 11.90
C LYS A 154 -2.17 -2.74 13.29
N LEU A 155 -2.34 -4.05 13.40
CA LEU A 155 -2.31 -4.76 14.68
C LEU A 155 -0.90 -4.84 15.27
N LYS A 156 0.12 -5.08 14.43
CA LYS A 156 1.49 -5.36 14.90
C LYS A 156 2.37 -4.11 15.01
N TYR A 157 2.18 -3.15 14.13
CA TYR A 157 3.09 -2.02 13.91
C TYR A 157 2.46 -0.64 14.08
N ASP A 158 1.15 -0.55 14.31
CA ASP A 158 0.38 0.70 14.26
C ASP A 158 0.61 1.47 12.94
N ASP A 159 0.70 0.71 11.86
CA ASP A 159 0.98 1.15 10.49
C ASP A 159 -0.18 0.65 9.61
N ALA A 160 -0.71 1.38 8.63
CA ALA A 160 -2.07 1.17 8.09
C ALA A 160 -3.22 1.90 8.83
N VAL A 161 -2.98 3.15 9.19
CA VAL A 161 -4.02 4.05 9.73
C VAL A 161 -4.79 4.74 8.60
N PRO A 162 -5.96 5.37 8.88
CA PRO A 162 -6.69 6.12 7.86
C PRO A 162 -5.84 7.23 7.22
N ASN A 163 -5.98 7.42 5.91
CA ASN A 163 -5.24 8.42 5.12
C ASN A 163 -3.71 8.34 5.23
N ASP A 164 -3.16 7.14 5.42
CA ASP A 164 -1.72 6.89 5.46
C ASP A 164 -1.06 6.81 4.06
N TRP A 165 0.21 6.39 4.04
CA TRP A 165 1.02 6.20 2.84
C TRP A 165 0.35 5.34 1.76
N PHE A 166 -0.44 4.34 2.17
CA PHE A 166 -1.15 3.47 1.25
C PHE A 166 -2.31 4.18 0.57
N HIS A 167 -3.14 4.92 1.31
CA HIS A 167 -4.26 5.65 0.71
C HIS A 167 -3.74 6.66 -0.31
N GLN A 168 -2.66 7.38 0.03
CA GLN A 168 -1.99 8.29 -0.89
C GLN A 168 -1.48 7.57 -2.14
N PHE A 169 -0.80 6.44 -1.96
CA PHE A 169 -0.37 5.61 -3.08
C PHE A 169 -1.55 5.18 -3.94
N PHE A 170 -2.60 4.62 -3.33
CA PHE A 170 -3.73 4.01 -4.03
C PHE A 170 -4.48 5.04 -4.88
N HIS A 171 -4.77 6.21 -4.31
CA HIS A 171 -5.46 7.30 -5.02
C HIS A 171 -4.66 7.85 -6.20
N VAL A 172 -3.34 7.88 -6.12
CA VAL A 172 -2.49 8.37 -7.22
C VAL A 172 -2.21 7.27 -8.25
N ALA A 173 -1.99 6.03 -7.78
CA ALA A 173 -1.69 4.89 -8.64
C ALA A 173 -2.88 4.49 -9.50
N GLN A 174 -4.11 4.58 -9.00
CA GLN A 174 -5.31 4.18 -9.74
C GLN A 174 -5.45 4.88 -11.11
N PRO A 175 -5.47 6.24 -11.21
CA PRO A 175 -5.56 6.90 -12.50
C PRO A 175 -4.32 6.66 -13.38
N TYR A 176 -3.12 6.54 -12.79
CA TYR A 176 -1.90 6.26 -13.56
C TYR A 176 -1.91 4.87 -14.18
N ILE A 177 -2.38 3.86 -13.44
CA ILE A 177 -2.53 2.49 -13.94
C ILE A 177 -3.61 2.44 -15.02
N ALA A 178 -4.75 3.11 -14.84
CA ALA A 178 -5.79 3.19 -15.86
C ALA A 178 -5.25 3.79 -17.18
N GLU A 179 -4.54 4.91 -17.08
CA GLU A 179 -3.96 5.57 -18.25
C GLU A 179 -2.86 4.74 -18.90
N LYS A 180 -2.01 4.09 -18.10
CA LYS A 180 -0.98 3.18 -18.61
C LYS A 180 -1.59 2.01 -19.40
N VAL A 181 -2.64 1.36 -18.88
CA VAL A 181 -3.30 0.25 -19.58
C VAL A 181 -3.96 0.73 -20.87
N ARG A 182 -4.59 1.91 -20.85
CA ARG A 182 -5.16 2.56 -22.04
C ARG A 182 -4.10 2.80 -23.12
N LEU A 183 -2.94 3.35 -22.74
CA LEU A 183 -1.83 3.60 -23.67
C LEU A 183 -1.18 2.30 -24.17
N ALA A 184 -1.05 1.28 -23.31
CA ALA A 184 -0.56 -0.03 -23.73
C ALA A 184 -1.48 -0.64 -24.79
N ARG A 185 -2.80 -0.45 -24.66
CA ARG A 185 -3.78 -0.88 -25.67
C ARG A 185 -3.57 -0.15 -26.99
N GLU A 186 -3.44 1.18 -26.98
CA GLU A 186 -3.15 1.95 -28.21
C GLU A 186 -1.83 1.52 -28.86
N PHE A 187 -0.79 1.29 -28.07
CA PHE A 187 0.49 0.83 -28.58
C PHE A 187 0.37 -0.55 -29.26
N VAL A 188 -0.31 -1.50 -28.61
CA VAL A 188 -0.39 -2.89 -29.11
C VAL A 188 -1.38 -3.04 -30.27
N LEU A 189 -2.55 -2.43 -30.17
CA LEU A 189 -3.65 -2.63 -31.13
C LEU A 189 -3.64 -1.62 -32.27
N GLU A 190 -3.20 -0.38 -32.00
CA GLU A 190 -3.22 0.73 -32.96
C GLU A 190 -1.81 1.06 -33.47
N MET A 191 -0.78 0.33 -33.00
CA MET A 191 0.63 0.50 -33.35
C MET A 191 1.14 1.92 -33.13
N ASN A 192 0.59 2.63 -32.13
CA ASN A 192 0.98 3.99 -31.80
C ASN A 192 2.29 4.00 -30.99
N GLU A 193 3.44 4.16 -31.66
CA GLU A 193 4.76 4.22 -31.00
C GLU A 193 4.87 5.32 -29.94
N GLY A 194 4.12 6.42 -30.12
CA GLY A 194 4.06 7.50 -29.13
C GLY A 194 3.47 7.02 -27.80
N ALA A 195 2.42 6.20 -27.86
CA ALA A 195 1.80 5.61 -26.67
C ALA A 195 2.78 4.67 -25.94
N GLY A 196 3.61 3.91 -26.67
CA GLY A 196 4.63 3.03 -26.09
C GLY A 196 5.61 3.77 -25.19
N ARG A 197 6.10 4.95 -25.61
CA ARG A 197 6.99 5.77 -24.77
C ARG A 197 6.32 6.25 -23.48
N PHE A 198 5.03 6.59 -23.54
CA PHE A 198 4.30 7.00 -22.33
C PHE A 198 4.10 5.83 -21.37
N VAL A 199 3.92 4.60 -21.85
CA VAL A 199 3.85 3.41 -20.98
C VAL A 199 5.11 3.28 -20.12
N GLU A 200 6.30 3.48 -20.70
CA GLU A 200 7.58 3.46 -19.98
C GLU A 200 7.67 4.58 -18.93
N ILE A 201 7.21 5.79 -19.27
CA ILE A 201 7.14 6.91 -18.32
C ILE A 201 6.23 6.57 -17.14
N TYR A 202 5.07 5.96 -17.38
CA TYR A 202 4.17 5.53 -16.30
C TYR A 202 4.79 4.43 -15.43
N ASP A 203 5.62 3.55 -16.00
CA ASP A 203 6.38 2.58 -15.22
C ASP A 203 7.36 3.24 -14.25
N GLU A 204 8.11 4.25 -14.71
CA GLU A 204 9.00 5.03 -13.85
C GLU A 204 8.22 5.79 -12.76
N LEU A 205 7.12 6.45 -13.13
CA LEU A 205 6.28 7.20 -12.18
C LEU A 205 5.69 6.30 -11.09
N LEU A 206 5.18 5.12 -11.46
CA LEU A 206 4.61 4.16 -10.50
C LEU A 206 5.70 3.57 -9.60
N ASN A 207 6.88 3.31 -10.14
CA ASN A 207 8.04 2.86 -9.36
C ASN A 207 8.46 3.90 -8.32
N ASP A 208 8.56 5.17 -8.71
CA ASP A 208 8.93 6.26 -7.81
C ASP A 208 7.85 6.58 -6.79
N LEU A 209 6.58 6.47 -7.18
CA LEU A 209 5.44 6.54 -6.26
C LEU A 209 5.53 5.43 -5.20
N GLY A 210 5.82 4.20 -5.63
CA GLY A 210 6.02 3.05 -4.72
C GLY A 210 7.18 3.27 -3.75
N LYS A 211 8.35 3.69 -4.26
CA LYS A 211 9.52 4.03 -3.41
C LYS A 211 9.18 5.13 -2.40
N SER A 212 8.45 6.15 -2.83
CA SER A 212 8.05 7.26 -1.98
C SER A 212 7.12 6.81 -0.86
N ALA A 213 6.12 5.97 -1.18
CA ALA A 213 5.21 5.38 -0.20
C ALA A 213 5.95 4.53 0.84
N LEU A 214 6.90 3.68 0.40
CA LEU A 214 7.70 2.84 1.31
C LEU A 214 8.54 3.64 2.31
N LYS A 215 9.05 4.81 1.89
CA LYS A 215 9.88 5.70 2.72
C LYS A 215 9.07 6.50 3.75
N GLN A 216 7.74 6.58 3.62
CA GLN A 216 6.93 7.40 4.54
C GLN A 216 6.96 6.83 5.96
N PRO A 217 7.15 7.67 7.00
CA PRO A 217 7.07 7.20 8.37
C PRO A 217 5.65 6.73 8.71
N PRO A 218 5.48 5.72 9.58
CA PRO A 218 4.16 5.32 10.04
C PRO A 218 3.48 6.50 10.76
N LYS A 219 2.23 6.79 10.38
CA LYS A 219 1.41 7.77 11.09
C LYS A 219 0.98 7.14 12.42
N LYS A 220 1.55 7.61 13.52
CA LYS A 220 1.17 7.14 14.87
C LYS A 220 -0.28 7.50 15.17
N ARG A 221 -1.08 6.56 15.69
CA ARG A 221 -2.44 6.85 16.18
C ARG A 221 -2.45 7.78 17.39
N PHE A 222 -1.40 7.74 18.20
CA PHE A 222 -1.30 8.56 19.40
C PHE A 222 -0.61 9.89 19.10
N VAL A 223 -1.42 10.92 18.82
CA VAL A 223 -1.07 12.27 19.27
C VAL A 223 -1.22 12.21 20.80
N PRO A 224 -0.17 12.48 21.60
CA PRO A 224 -0.31 12.50 23.04
C PRO A 224 -1.39 13.54 23.41
N PRO A 225 -2.20 13.30 24.46
CA PRO A 225 -3.21 14.27 24.87
C PRO A 225 -2.54 15.63 25.02
N ALA A 226 -3.11 16.64 24.34
CA ALA A 226 -2.74 18.03 24.58
C ALA A 226 -2.91 18.27 26.08
N ARG A 227 -1.81 18.69 26.73
CA ARG A 227 -1.89 19.28 28.06
C ARG A 227 -2.15 20.76 27.88
#